data_AF-A0A2X3JG91-F1
#
_entry.id   AF-A0A2X3JG91-F1
#
_cell.length_a   1.000
_cell.length_b   1.000
_cell.length_c   1.000
_cell.angle_alpha   90.00
_cell.angle_beta   90.00
_cell.angle_gamma   90.00
#
_symmetry.space_group_name_H-M   'P 1'
#
loop_
_entity.id
_entity.type
_entity.pdbx_description
1 polymer ?
#
loop_
_entity_poly.entity_id
_entity_poly.type
_entity_poly.pdbx_seq_one_letter_code
_entity_poly.pdbx_strand_id
1 'polypeptide(L)'
;MPIASEVTDVNRYRSGEIDMTYNNMPIELFQKLKKEIPDEVHVDPYLCTYYYEINNQKPPFNDVRVRTALKLGMDRDIIVNKVKAQGDMPAYGYTPPYTDGAKLTQPEWFGWSQEKRNEEAKKTAG
;
A
#
# COMPACT_ATOMS: atom_id res chain seq x y z
N MET A 1 16.63 19.78 -7.72
CA MET A 1 16.58 18.36 -7.28
C MET A 1 15.16 18.03 -6.88
N PRO A 2 14.67 16.80 -7.08
CA PRO A 2 13.30 16.45 -6.69
C PRO A 2 13.13 16.56 -5.17
N ILE A 3 11.96 17.00 -4.72
CA ILE A 3 11.59 17.05 -3.30
C ILE A 3 11.15 15.64 -2.91
N ALA A 4 11.96 14.95 -2.10
CA ALA A 4 11.67 13.58 -1.68
C ALA A 4 10.74 13.49 -0.45
N SER A 5 10.61 14.58 0.31
CA SER A 5 9.76 14.64 1.50
C SER A 5 8.37 15.13 1.13
N GLU A 6 7.38 14.28 1.29
CA GLU A 6 5.97 14.57 1.00
C GLU A 6 5.43 15.71 1.88
N VAL A 7 5.90 15.79 3.14
CA VAL A 7 5.57 16.90 4.05
C VAL A 7 6.13 18.23 3.52
N THR A 8 7.36 18.23 3.02
CA THR A 8 7.99 19.44 2.45
C THR A 8 7.25 19.88 1.18
N ASP A 9 6.87 18.91 0.34
CA ASP A 9 6.12 19.16 -0.89
C ASP A 9 4.77 19.85 -0.58
N VAL A 10 3.98 19.27 0.32
CA VAL A 10 2.72 19.87 0.78
C VAL A 10 2.92 21.27 1.39
N ASN A 11 3.96 21.48 2.20
CA ASN A 11 4.18 22.79 2.82
C ASN A 11 4.50 23.87 1.78
N ARG A 12 5.27 23.53 0.74
CA ARG A 12 5.60 24.44 -0.37
C ARG A 12 4.40 24.69 -1.28
N TYR A 13 3.54 23.68 -1.46
CA TYR A 13 2.24 23.86 -2.12
C TYR A 13 1.39 24.88 -1.37
N ARG A 14 1.25 24.71 -0.05
CA ARG A 14 0.46 25.64 0.78
C ARG A 14 1.03 27.04 0.90
N SER A 15 2.33 27.23 0.65
CA SER A 15 2.94 28.57 0.57
C SER A 15 2.83 29.22 -0.81
N GLY A 16 2.25 28.52 -1.80
CA GLY A 16 2.16 28.98 -3.19
C GLY A 16 3.47 28.87 -3.98
N GLU A 17 4.46 28.12 -3.48
CA GLU A 17 5.70 27.86 -4.23
C GLU A 17 5.50 26.75 -5.28
N ILE A 18 4.57 25.82 -5.01
CA ILE A 18 4.26 24.68 -5.88
C ILE A 18 2.78 24.72 -6.22
N ASP A 19 2.45 24.62 -7.51
CA ASP A 19 1.06 24.62 -7.98
C ASP A 19 0.42 23.23 -7.97
N MET A 20 1.23 22.17 -8.05
CA MET A 20 0.81 20.77 -8.01
C MET A 20 1.85 19.92 -7.30
N THR A 21 1.46 19.24 -6.22
CA THR A 21 2.35 18.29 -5.52
C THR A 21 2.61 17.06 -6.38
N TYR A 22 3.62 16.28 -5.99
CA TYR A 22 3.67 14.89 -6.43
C TYR A 22 2.49 14.10 -5.83
N ASN A 23 2.20 12.91 -6.37
CA ASN A 23 1.04 12.10 -5.98
C ASN A 23 1.30 11.17 -4.78
N ASN A 24 2.40 11.34 -4.05
CA ASN A 24 2.60 10.73 -2.73
C ASN A 24 2.21 11.72 -1.63
N MET A 25 1.15 11.39 -0.89
CA MET A 25 0.64 12.26 0.18
C MET A 25 1.18 11.86 1.55
N PRO A 26 1.58 12.82 2.40
CA PRO A 26 2.07 12.52 3.75
C PRO A 26 0.93 12.05 4.66
N ILE A 27 1.16 10.96 5.40
CA ILE A 27 0.18 10.37 6.33
C ILE A 27 -0.24 11.39 7.39
N GLU A 28 0.70 12.18 7.87
CA GLU A 28 0.54 13.15 8.95
C GLU A 28 -0.43 14.30 8.59
N LEU A 29 -0.49 14.67 7.30
CA LEU A 29 -1.28 15.83 6.86
C LEU A 29 -2.53 15.45 6.07
N PHE A 30 -2.60 14.26 5.47
CA PHE A 30 -3.68 13.93 4.52
C PHE A 30 -5.09 14.15 5.08
N GLN A 31 -5.37 13.68 6.29
CA GLN A 31 -6.70 13.85 6.92
C GLN A 31 -7.01 15.32 7.26
N LYS A 32 -5.97 16.13 7.52
CA LYS A 32 -6.10 17.57 7.74
C LYS A 32 -6.37 18.28 6.42
N LEU A 33 -5.63 17.96 5.35
CA LEU A 33 -5.80 18.53 4.02
C LEU A 33 -7.21 18.29 3.48
N LYS A 34 -7.74 17.06 3.62
CA LYS A 34 -9.14 16.74 3.23
C LYS A 34 -10.19 17.59 3.94
N LYS A 35 -9.89 18.14 5.12
CA LYS A 35 -10.80 19.02 5.88
C LYS A 35 -10.59 20.50 5.55
N GLU A 36 -9.34 20.90 5.32
CA GLU A 36 -8.98 22.30 5.14
C GLU A 36 -9.14 22.78 3.69
N ILE A 37 -8.81 21.94 2.71
CA ILE A 37 -8.82 22.26 1.28
C ILE A 37 -9.44 21.11 0.46
N PRO A 38 -10.70 20.72 0.75
CA PRO A 38 -11.31 19.52 0.16
C PRO A 38 -11.37 19.54 -1.37
N ASP A 39 -11.50 20.72 -1.98
CA ASP A 39 -11.62 20.88 -3.44
C ASP A 39 -10.28 20.76 -4.17
N GLU A 40 -9.15 20.86 -3.44
CA GLU A 40 -7.79 20.73 -3.99
C GLU A 40 -7.23 19.31 -3.81
N VAL A 41 -7.84 18.49 -2.94
CA VAL A 41 -7.40 17.11 -2.68
C VAL A 41 -8.08 16.15 -3.63
N HIS A 42 -7.38 15.84 -4.73
CA HIS A 42 -7.81 14.86 -5.72
C HIS A 42 -7.39 13.44 -5.35
N VAL A 43 -8.34 12.51 -5.38
CA VAL A 43 -8.13 11.08 -5.13
C VAL A 43 -8.89 10.27 -6.18
N ASP A 44 -8.16 9.78 -7.17
CA ASP A 44 -8.71 9.09 -8.33
C ASP A 44 -8.18 7.64 -8.45
N PRO A 45 -8.91 6.72 -9.10
CA PRO A 45 -8.41 5.38 -9.38
C PRO A 45 -7.07 5.41 -10.13
N TYR A 46 -6.09 4.65 -9.64
CA TYR A 46 -4.74 4.67 -10.21
C TYR A 46 -4.22 3.24 -10.41
N LEU A 47 -3.91 2.86 -11.66
CA LEU A 47 -3.48 1.51 -12.06
C LEU A 47 -2.05 1.18 -11.59
N CYS A 48 -1.86 1.11 -10.28
CA CYS A 48 -0.60 0.82 -9.61
C CYS A 48 -0.83 -0.18 -8.49
N THR A 49 0.23 -0.88 -8.08
CA THR A 49 0.19 -1.77 -6.92
C THR A 49 1.45 -1.55 -6.10
N TYR A 50 1.26 -1.22 -4.83
CA TYR A 50 2.35 -1.14 -3.87
C TYR A 50 2.61 -2.52 -3.27
N TYR A 51 3.87 -2.98 -3.32
CA TYR A 51 4.26 -4.29 -2.78
C TYR A 51 5.68 -4.23 -2.21
N TYR A 52 5.97 -5.12 -1.26
CA TYR A 52 7.34 -5.39 -0.85
C TYR A 52 7.95 -6.41 -1.81
N GLU A 53 8.93 -5.97 -2.59
CA GLU A 53 9.68 -6.85 -3.45
C GLU A 53 10.61 -7.75 -2.63
N ILE A 54 10.60 -9.05 -2.94
CA ILE A 54 11.45 -10.03 -2.28
C ILE A 54 12.54 -10.45 -3.27
N ASN A 55 13.80 -10.39 -2.83
CA ASN A 55 14.90 -10.94 -3.62
C ASN A 55 14.86 -12.48 -3.57
N ASN A 56 14.20 -13.09 -4.55
CA ASN A 56 14.00 -14.53 -4.62
C ASN A 56 15.28 -15.37 -4.81
N GLN A 57 16.43 -14.75 -5.09
CA GLN A 57 17.71 -15.47 -5.27
C GLN A 57 18.59 -15.45 -4.02
N LYS A 58 18.30 -14.56 -3.07
CA LYS A 58 19.11 -14.38 -1.86
C LYS A 58 18.57 -15.22 -0.71
N PRO A 59 19.35 -16.13 -0.10
CA PRO A 59 18.94 -16.80 1.14
C PRO A 59 18.66 -15.81 2.28
N PRO A 60 17.63 -16.05 3.14
CA PRO A 60 16.71 -17.20 3.13
C PRO A 60 15.48 -17.00 2.22
N PHE A 61 15.38 -15.92 1.47
CA PHE A 61 14.22 -15.57 0.65
C PHE A 61 14.07 -16.41 -0.62
N ASN A 62 15.09 -17.21 -0.97
CA ASN A 62 14.96 -18.22 -2.01
C ASN A 62 14.03 -19.38 -1.62
N ASP A 63 13.76 -19.60 -0.33
CA ASP A 63 12.74 -20.54 0.14
C ASP A 63 11.31 -19.97 0.01
N VAL A 64 10.43 -20.67 -0.71
CA VAL A 64 9.03 -20.27 -0.90
C VAL A 64 8.25 -20.19 0.41
N ARG A 65 8.62 -20.99 1.40
CA ARG A 65 8.01 -21.00 2.73
C ARG A 65 8.24 -19.69 3.46
N VAL A 66 9.48 -19.19 3.43
CA VAL A 66 9.85 -17.89 4.02
C VAL A 66 9.07 -16.76 3.35
N ARG A 67 9.00 -16.75 2.02
CA ARG A 67 8.23 -15.72 1.27
C ARG A 67 6.74 -15.79 1.58
N THR A 68 6.20 -17.00 1.69
CA THR A 68 4.77 -17.22 1.99
C THR A 68 4.44 -16.76 3.40
N ALA A 69 5.29 -17.03 4.38
CA ALA A 69 5.12 -16.55 5.74
C ALA A 69 5.08 -15.02 5.83
N LEU A 70 6.00 -14.33 5.14
CA LEU A 70 5.99 -12.85 5.04
C LEU A 70 4.71 -12.32 4.40
N LYS A 71 4.26 -12.93 3.29
CA LYS A 71 3.02 -12.55 2.59
C LYS A 71 1.78 -12.67 3.48
N LEU A 72 1.68 -13.76 4.25
CA LEU A 72 0.53 -14.05 5.13
C LEU A 72 0.56 -13.20 6.41
N GLY A 73 1.73 -13.05 7.02
CA GLY A 73 1.92 -12.28 8.26
C GLY A 73 1.67 -10.78 8.12
N MET A 74 1.65 -10.24 6.90
CA MET A 74 1.35 -8.84 6.63
C MET A 74 -0.14 -8.52 6.84
N ASP A 75 -0.42 -7.71 7.86
CA ASP A 75 -1.77 -7.17 8.09
C ASP A 75 -2.06 -5.97 7.18
N ARG A 76 -2.77 -6.26 6.10
CA ARG A 76 -3.13 -5.26 5.09
C ARG A 76 -4.25 -4.32 5.56
N ASP A 77 -5.14 -4.77 6.46
CA ASP A 77 -6.20 -3.90 6.98
C ASP A 77 -5.59 -2.79 7.86
N ILE A 78 -4.66 -3.16 8.73
CA ILE A 78 -3.94 -2.18 9.55
C ILE A 78 -3.18 -1.19 8.67
N ILE A 79 -2.36 -1.68 7.73
CA ILE A 79 -1.52 -0.78 6.93
C ILE A 79 -2.36 0.13 6.03
N VAL A 80 -3.34 -0.42 5.32
CA VAL A 80 -4.11 0.32 4.33
C VAL A 80 -5.17 1.21 4.98
N ASN A 81 -5.94 0.68 5.93
CA ASN A 81 -7.13 1.36 6.44
C ASN A 81 -6.87 2.14 7.74
N LYS A 82 -5.83 1.80 8.51
CA LYS A 82 -5.56 2.43 9.83
C LYS A 82 -4.30 3.28 9.85
N VAL A 83 -3.23 2.85 9.17
CA VAL A 83 -1.96 3.58 9.11
C VAL A 83 -1.97 4.58 7.96
N LYS A 84 -2.14 4.10 6.71
CA LYS A 84 -2.17 4.98 5.54
C LYS A 84 -3.49 5.73 5.47
N ALA A 85 -4.61 5.01 5.39
CA ALA A 85 -5.97 5.54 5.38
C ALA A 85 -6.23 6.62 4.29
N GLN A 86 -5.65 6.47 3.10
CA GLN A 86 -5.73 7.45 2.01
C GLN A 86 -6.68 7.05 0.88
N GLY A 87 -7.36 5.89 0.98
CA GLY A 87 -8.30 5.39 -0.03
C GLY A 87 -7.78 4.22 -0.86
N ASP A 88 -6.58 3.72 -0.57
CA ASP A 88 -6.07 2.50 -1.22
C ASP A 88 -6.91 1.27 -0.87
N MET A 89 -6.79 0.23 -1.70
CA MET A 89 -7.43 -1.06 -1.47
C MET A 89 -6.38 -2.11 -1.07
N PRO A 90 -6.64 -2.94 -0.05
CA PRO A 90 -5.80 -4.09 0.27
C PRO A 90 -5.61 -5.01 -0.94
N ALA A 91 -4.36 -5.18 -1.38
CA ALA A 91 -4.04 -5.98 -2.56
C ALA A 91 -3.81 -7.47 -2.22
N TYR A 92 -4.33 -8.35 -3.09
CA TYR A 92 -4.14 -9.80 -3.02
C TYR A 92 -3.24 -10.36 -4.13
N GLY A 93 -2.91 -9.53 -5.12
CA GLY A 93 -2.13 -9.89 -6.30
C GLY A 93 -1.40 -8.68 -6.87
N TYR A 94 -0.67 -8.90 -7.96
CA TYR A 94 0.16 -7.86 -8.58
C TYR A 94 -0.63 -6.97 -9.56
N THR A 95 -1.44 -7.56 -10.42
CA THR A 95 -2.29 -6.80 -11.35
C THR A 95 -3.49 -6.22 -10.59
N PRO A 96 -3.76 -4.91 -10.67
CA PRO A 96 -4.98 -4.34 -10.13
C PRO A 96 -6.23 -5.02 -10.72
N PRO A 97 -7.25 -5.36 -9.92
CA PRO A 97 -8.43 -6.07 -10.41
C PRO A 97 -9.31 -5.23 -11.35
N TYR A 98 -9.11 -3.91 -11.40
CA TYR A 98 -9.79 -2.96 -12.27
C TYR A 98 -8.97 -2.60 -13.53
N THR A 99 -7.87 -3.30 -13.80
CA THR A 99 -7.16 -3.22 -15.09
C THR A 99 -8.06 -3.77 -16.19
N ASP A 100 -8.08 -3.11 -17.36
CA ASP A 100 -8.82 -3.59 -18.53
C ASP A 100 -8.41 -5.03 -18.88
N GLY A 101 -9.40 -5.87 -19.16
CA GLY A 101 -9.23 -7.30 -19.44
C GLY A 101 -8.87 -8.18 -18.23
N ALA A 102 -8.62 -7.62 -17.04
CA ALA A 102 -8.28 -8.42 -15.87
C ALA A 102 -9.48 -9.22 -15.37
N LYS A 103 -9.32 -10.54 -15.26
CA LYS A 103 -10.29 -11.48 -14.67
C LYS A 103 -9.59 -12.25 -13.55
N LEU A 104 -9.43 -11.60 -12.40
CA LEU A 104 -8.65 -12.13 -11.29
C LEU A 104 -9.56 -12.78 -10.26
N THR A 105 -9.15 -13.95 -9.76
CA THR A 105 -9.82 -14.63 -8.65
C THR A 105 -9.08 -14.31 -7.35
N GLN A 106 -9.82 -13.90 -6.32
CA GLN A 106 -9.22 -13.72 -5.00
C GLN A 106 -8.74 -15.06 -4.45
N PRO A 107 -7.49 -15.16 -3.97
CA PRO A 107 -7.01 -16.37 -3.35
C PRO A 107 -7.65 -16.56 -1.98
N GLU A 108 -7.89 -17.81 -1.59
CA GLU A 108 -8.62 -18.15 -0.36
C GLU A 108 -8.06 -17.47 0.91
N TRP A 109 -6.72 -17.39 1.03
CA TRP A 109 -6.05 -16.77 2.18
C TRP A 109 -6.41 -15.30 2.40
N PHE A 110 -6.87 -14.62 1.35
CA PHE A 110 -7.28 -13.22 1.46
C PHE A 110 -8.58 -13.06 2.25
N GLY A 111 -9.47 -14.07 2.19
CA GLY A 111 -10.71 -14.12 2.95
C GLY A 111 -10.56 -14.67 4.39
N TRP A 112 -9.37 -15.15 4.78
CA TRP A 112 -9.11 -15.57 6.16
C TRP A 112 -8.96 -14.38 7.11
N SER A 113 -9.18 -14.62 8.40
CA SER A 113 -8.80 -13.65 9.45
C SER A 113 -7.28 -13.48 9.51
N GLN A 114 -6.81 -12.35 10.05
CA GLN A 114 -5.38 -12.13 10.21
C GLN A 114 -4.75 -13.12 11.19
N GLU A 115 -5.47 -13.54 12.23
CA GLU A 115 -5.01 -14.54 13.19
C GLU A 115 -4.73 -15.87 12.48
N LYS A 116 -5.67 -16.36 11.65
CA LYS A 116 -5.47 -17.59 10.87
C LYS A 116 -4.29 -17.45 9.91
N ARG A 117 -4.14 -16.30 9.24
CA ARG A 117 -2.97 -16.04 8.37
C ARG A 117 -1.66 -16.08 9.16
N ASN A 118 -1.63 -15.51 10.36
CA ASN A 118 -0.47 -15.48 11.22
C ASN A 118 -0.09 -16.89 11.73
N GLU A 119 -1.09 -17.71 12.08
CA GLU A 119 -0.87 -19.10 12.45
C GLU A 119 -0.27 -19.90 11.28
N GLU A 120 -0.83 -19.76 10.08
CA GLU A 120 -0.27 -20.43 8.90
C GLU A 120 1.10 -19.89 8.49
N ALA A 121 1.35 -18.59 8.68
CA ALA A 121 2.68 -18.02 8.47
C ALA A 121 3.73 -18.67 9.38
N LYS A 122 3.42 -18.84 10.67
CA LYS A 122 4.31 -19.48 11.65
C LYS A 122 4.56 -20.95 11.33
N LYS A 123 3.50 -21.71 10.97
CA LYS A 123 3.62 -23.11 10.56
C LYS A 123 4.47 -23.27 9.30
N THR A 124 4.28 -22.39 8.33
CA THR A 124 4.99 -22.44 7.05
C THR A 124 6.48 -22.10 7.21
N ALA A 125 6.83 -21.18 8.12
CA ALA A 125 8.20 -20.74 8.34
C ALA A 125 9.10 -21.74 9.10
N GLY A 126 8.51 -22.73 9.78
CA GLY A 126 9.23 -23.83 10.44
C GLY A 126 9.72 -24.90 9.48
#